data_AF-A0A7C7RBM1-F1
#
_entry.id   AF-A0A7C7RBM1-F1
#
_cell.length_a   1.000
_cell.length_b   1.000
_cell.length_c   1.000
_cell.angle_alpha   90.00
_cell.angle_beta   90.00
_cell.angle_gamma   90.00
#
_symmetry.space_group_name_H-M   'P 1'
#
loop_
_entity.id
_entity.type
_entity.pdbx_description
1 polymer ?
#
loop_
_entity_poly.entity_id
_entity_poly.type
_entity_poly.pdbx_seq_one_letter_code
_entity_poly.pdbx_strand_id
1 'polypeptide(L)'
;MVFSTTVFLFLFLPFVLLCYFVVPARLRNLFLMGASLFFYAWGETFYVAIMVASIGFNYVLSRLIDGASGTTARKLFLLLAVSANLGMLAWFKYANFMAYNLNLVLAGLNMPAITLDPVHLPIGISFFTFQALSYVVDVYRRDVPVQKKFVDIALYISLFPQLIAGPIVRYSDIAREITKRSATLEKFSYGTRRFIIGLGKKMILANSMGEVADQVMVLPA
;
A
#
# COMPACT_ATOMS: atom_id res chain seq x y z
N MET A 1 5.17 -1.88 -11.17
CA MET A 1 6.40 -2.51 -11.70
C MET A 1 6.96 -3.46 -10.65
N VAL A 2 7.84 -4.41 -11.02
CA VAL A 2 8.52 -5.29 -10.05
C VAL A 2 9.96 -4.82 -9.84
N PHE A 3 10.42 -4.79 -8.59
CA PHE A 3 11.73 -4.23 -8.20
C PHE A 3 12.95 -4.90 -8.83
N SER A 4 12.84 -6.17 -9.24
CA SER A 4 13.94 -6.92 -9.87
C SER A 4 13.98 -6.78 -11.39
N THR A 5 13.06 -6.02 -12.00
CA THR A 5 13.00 -5.86 -13.46
C THR A 5 14.03 -4.85 -13.96
N THR A 6 14.55 -5.07 -15.18
CA THR A 6 15.48 -4.16 -15.85
C THR A 6 14.88 -2.76 -16.03
N VAL A 7 13.58 -2.68 -16.35
CA VAL A 7 12.83 -1.42 -16.44
C VAL A 7 12.86 -0.65 -15.12
N PHE A 8 12.66 -1.33 -13.99
CA PHE A 8 12.76 -0.68 -12.69
C PHE A 8 14.19 -0.23 -12.40
N LEU A 9 15.16 -1.12 -12.56
CA LEU A 9 16.56 -0.93 -12.15
C LEU A 9 17.29 0.14 -12.96
N PHE A 10 17.09 0.15 -14.27
CA PHE A 10 17.89 0.98 -15.19
C PHE A 10 17.13 2.18 -15.75
N LEU A 11 15.79 2.19 -15.69
CA LEU A 11 14.99 3.33 -16.18
C LEU A 11 14.30 4.05 -15.03
N PHE A 12 13.35 3.40 -14.35
CA PHE A 12 12.48 4.06 -13.38
C PHE A 12 13.24 4.58 -12.15
N LEU A 13 14.04 3.74 -11.48
CA LEU A 13 14.75 4.14 -10.26
C LEU A 13 15.79 5.24 -10.51
N PRO A 14 16.68 5.16 -11.52
CA PRO A 14 17.61 6.24 -11.82
C PRO A 14 16.90 7.55 -12.19
N PHE A 15 15.83 7.46 -12.99
CA PHE A 15 15.00 8.62 -13.34
C PHE A 15 14.40 9.29 -12.10
N VAL A 16 13.77 8.52 -11.22
CA VAL A 16 13.16 9.05 -9.99
C VAL A 16 14.20 9.70 -9.08
N LEU A 17 15.37 9.08 -8.92
CA LEU A 17 16.45 9.65 -8.11
C LEU A 17 16.99 10.96 -8.70
N LEU A 18 17.26 10.99 -10.01
CA LEU A 18 17.75 12.18 -10.69
C LEU A 18 16.75 13.34 -10.58
N CYS A 19 15.48 13.08 -10.92
CA CYS A 19 14.42 14.07 -10.80
C CYS A 19 14.22 14.52 -9.35
N TYR A 20 14.32 13.62 -8.35
CA TYR A 20 14.19 14.00 -6.95
C TYR A 20 15.22 15.07 -6.51
N PHE A 21 16.46 14.98 -7.00
CA PHE A 21 17.50 15.97 -6.68
C PHE A 21 17.34 17.29 -7.45
N VAL A 22 16.77 17.25 -8.65
CA VAL A 22 16.52 18.45 -9.49
C VAL A 22 15.25 19.19 -9.06
N VAL A 23 14.21 18.47 -8.63
CA VAL A 23 12.91 19.04 -8.27
C VAL A 23 13.03 19.94 -7.02
N PRO A 24 12.44 21.16 -7.04
CA PRO A 24 12.42 22.05 -5.88
C PRO A 24 11.82 21.37 -4.65
N ALA A 25 12.37 21.67 -3.46
CA ALA A 25 11.97 21.01 -2.21
C ALA A 25 10.46 21.03 -1.95
N ARG A 26 9.75 22.09 -2.37
CA ARG A 26 8.29 22.23 -2.23
C ARG A 26 7.47 21.25 -3.07
N LEU A 27 8.02 20.79 -4.20
CA LEU A 27 7.34 19.89 -5.15
C LEU A 27 7.78 18.44 -5.02
N ARG A 28 8.79 18.13 -4.20
CA ARG A 28 9.32 16.76 -4.03
C ARG A 28 8.24 15.77 -3.60
N ASN A 29 7.33 16.16 -2.70
CA ASN A 29 6.26 15.26 -2.26
C ASN A 29 5.29 14.95 -3.39
N LEU A 30 4.92 15.98 -4.18
CA LEU A 30 4.05 15.81 -5.34
C LEU A 30 4.70 14.93 -6.40
N PHE A 31 5.99 15.15 -6.67
CA PHE A 31 6.77 14.35 -7.61
C PHE A 31 6.84 12.88 -7.16
N LEU A 32 7.22 12.62 -5.90
CA LEU A 32 7.32 11.25 -5.38
C LEU A 32 5.95 10.56 -5.32
N MET A 33 4.88 11.30 -5.01
CA MET A 33 3.51 10.79 -5.07
C MET A 33 3.17 10.38 -6.50
N GLY A 34 3.38 11.26 -7.49
CA GLY A 34 3.13 10.97 -8.90
C GLY A 34 3.96 9.78 -9.42
N ALA A 35 5.25 9.75 -9.11
CA ALA A 35 6.12 8.63 -9.46
C ALA A 35 5.63 7.31 -8.83
N SER A 36 5.13 7.35 -7.60
CA SER A 36 4.60 6.18 -6.93
C SER A 36 3.29 5.70 -7.55
N LEU A 37 2.36 6.61 -7.85
CA LEU A 37 1.12 6.27 -8.56
C LEU A 37 1.41 5.66 -9.93
N PHE A 38 2.35 6.23 -10.68
CA PHE A 38 2.80 5.68 -11.96
C PHE A 38 3.39 4.26 -11.81
N PHE A 39 4.19 4.03 -10.77
CA PHE A 39 4.77 2.72 -10.49
C PHE A 39 3.70 1.62 -10.35
N TYR A 40 2.58 1.89 -9.67
CA TYR A 40 1.47 0.92 -9.58
C TYR A 40 0.64 0.87 -10.85
N ALA A 41 0.39 2.02 -11.49
CA ALA A 41 -0.39 2.10 -12.72
C ALA A 41 0.22 1.28 -13.85
N TRP A 42 1.54 1.08 -13.83
CA TRP A 42 2.27 0.20 -14.75
C TRP A 42 1.82 -1.25 -14.72
N GLY A 43 1.42 -1.76 -13.54
CA GLY A 43 0.91 -3.13 -13.41
C GLY A 43 -0.61 -3.16 -13.59
N GLU A 44 -1.29 -2.27 -12.88
CA GLU A 44 -2.74 -2.34 -12.69
C GLU A 44 -3.36 -0.95 -12.67
N THR A 45 -3.54 -0.34 -13.85
CA THR A 45 -3.99 1.06 -13.98
C THR A 45 -5.34 1.32 -13.31
N PHE A 46 -6.31 0.42 -13.47
CA PHE A 46 -7.65 0.59 -12.89
C PHE A 46 -7.64 0.62 -11.36
N TYR A 47 -6.82 -0.23 -10.74
CA TYR A 47 -6.77 -0.38 -9.29
C TYR A 47 -6.08 0.77 -8.57
N VAL A 48 -5.28 1.57 -9.28
CA VAL A 48 -4.75 2.83 -8.74
C VAL A 48 -5.88 3.80 -8.39
N ALA A 49 -6.98 3.81 -9.15
CA ALA A 49 -8.13 4.65 -8.84
C ALA A 49 -8.75 4.29 -7.49
N ILE A 50 -8.83 2.99 -7.16
CA ILE A 50 -9.31 2.51 -5.86
C ILE A 50 -8.37 2.94 -4.73
N MET A 51 -7.06 2.86 -4.94
CA MET A 51 -6.09 3.35 -3.95
C MET A 51 -6.25 4.86 -3.71
N VAL A 52 -6.32 5.67 -4.77
CA VAL A 52 -6.48 7.13 -4.65
C VAL A 52 -7.82 7.48 -4.00
N ALA A 53 -8.91 6.78 -4.35
CA ALA A 53 -10.21 6.94 -3.71
C ALA A 53 -10.16 6.59 -2.22
N SER A 54 -9.50 5.49 -1.85
CA SER A 54 -9.30 5.11 -0.44
C SER A 54 -8.49 6.15 0.33
N ILE A 55 -7.40 6.66 -0.25
CA ILE A 55 -6.60 7.75 0.33
C ILE A 55 -7.48 9.00 0.55
N GLY A 56 -8.25 9.40 -0.45
CA GLY A 56 -9.17 10.54 -0.38
C GLY A 56 -10.23 10.37 0.70
N PHE A 57 -10.87 9.21 0.75
CA PHE A 57 -11.89 8.87 1.73
C PHE A 57 -11.34 8.94 3.16
N ASN A 58 -10.20 8.30 3.42
CA ASN A 58 -9.55 8.31 4.72
C ASN A 58 -9.05 9.71 5.10
N TYR A 59 -8.53 10.50 4.15
CA TYR A 59 -8.14 11.88 4.38
C TYR A 59 -9.31 12.75 4.85
N VAL A 60 -10.47 12.64 4.18
CA VAL A 60 -11.69 13.38 4.57
C VAL A 60 -12.16 12.95 5.96
N LEU A 61 -12.27 11.65 6.23
CA LEU A 61 -12.72 11.15 7.53
C LEU A 61 -11.78 11.55 8.66
N SER A 62 -10.47 11.48 8.48
CA SER A 62 -9.51 11.96 9.48
C SER A 62 -9.70 13.43 9.83
N ARG A 63 -10.01 14.30 8.86
CA ARG A 63 -10.30 15.71 9.14
C ARG A 63 -11.64 15.94 9.83
N LEU A 64 -12.66 15.15 9.47
CA LEU A 64 -13.96 15.20 10.14
C LEU A 64 -13.85 14.74 11.61
N ILE A 65 -13.01 13.71 11.88
CA ILE A 65 -12.68 13.28 13.23
C ILE A 65 -11.95 14.40 14.01
N ASP A 66 -10.99 15.08 13.37
CA ASP A 66 -10.23 16.14 14.02
C ASP A 66 -11.10 17.34 14.39
N GLY A 67 -11.98 17.77 13.48
CA GLY A 67 -12.87 18.93 13.63
C GLY A 67 -14.16 18.69 14.42
N ALA A 68 -14.49 17.44 14.75
CA ALA A 68 -15.71 17.12 15.50
C ALA A 68 -15.59 17.45 16.99
N SER A 69 -16.49 18.29 17.49
CA SER A 69 -16.54 18.77 18.89
C SER A 69 -16.96 17.71 19.91
N GLY A 70 -17.55 16.59 19.47
CA GLY A 70 -18.13 15.55 20.33
C GLY A 70 -17.59 14.14 20.06
N THR A 71 -17.54 13.32 21.10
CA THR A 71 -17.07 11.92 21.04
C THR A 71 -17.95 11.03 20.17
N THR A 72 -19.26 11.27 20.10
CA THR A 72 -20.19 10.51 19.26
C THR A 72 -19.89 10.67 17.78
N ALA A 73 -19.74 11.90 17.29
CA ALA A 73 -19.42 12.17 15.89
C ALA A 73 -18.05 11.60 15.51
N ARG A 74 -17.05 11.74 16.39
CA ARG A 74 -15.71 11.16 16.19
C ARG A 74 -15.77 9.63 16.07
N LYS A 75 -16.53 8.96 16.94
CA LYS A 75 -16.73 7.51 16.89
C LYS A 75 -17.45 7.07 15.62
N LEU A 76 -18.45 7.83 15.17
CA LEU A 76 -19.16 7.54 13.93
C LEU A 76 -18.22 7.60 12.72
N PHE A 77 -17.43 8.67 12.58
CA PHE A 77 -16.47 8.78 11.48
C PHE A 77 -15.35 7.74 11.55
N LEU A 78 -14.88 7.40 12.75
CA LEU A 78 -13.95 6.29 12.93
C LEU A 78 -14.57 4.97 12.47
N LEU A 79 -15.79 4.66 12.92
CA LEU A 79 -16.48 3.43 12.56
C LEU A 79 -16.72 3.36 11.05
N LEU A 80 -17.09 4.48 10.41
CA LEU A 80 -17.22 4.56 8.96
C LEU A 80 -15.89 4.27 8.25
N ALA A 81 -14.77 4.83 8.73
CA ALA A 81 -13.45 4.57 8.17
C ALA A 81 -13.04 3.10 8.33
N VAL A 82 -13.19 2.55 9.53
CA VAL A 82 -12.87 1.15 9.84
C VAL A 82 -13.69 0.22 8.96
N SER A 83 -15.02 0.41 8.91
CA SER A 83 -15.93 -0.42 8.13
C SER A 83 -15.65 -0.34 6.62
N ALA A 84 -15.35 0.85 6.08
CA ALA A 84 -15.03 0.99 4.67
C ALA A 84 -13.70 0.31 4.29
N ASN A 85 -12.65 0.50 5.10
CA ASN A 85 -11.34 -0.13 4.86
C ASN A 85 -11.42 -1.66 4.98
N LEU A 86 -12.06 -2.18 6.04
CA LEU A 86 -12.23 -3.61 6.24
C LEU A 86 -13.18 -4.22 5.22
N GLY A 87 -14.25 -3.51 4.83
CA GLY A 87 -15.18 -3.94 3.79
C GLY A 87 -14.52 -4.04 2.42
N MET A 88 -13.69 -3.06 2.05
CA MET A 88 -12.89 -3.10 0.83
C MET A 88 -11.90 -4.29 0.86
N LEU A 89 -11.22 -4.51 1.98
CA LEU A 89 -10.30 -5.65 2.14
C LEU A 89 -11.05 -6.99 2.09
N ALA A 90 -12.21 -7.09 2.74
CA ALA A 90 -13.07 -8.26 2.73
C ALA A 90 -13.53 -8.61 1.30
N TRP A 91 -14.00 -7.62 0.55
CA TRP A 91 -14.41 -7.80 -0.84
C TRP A 91 -13.27 -8.28 -1.72
N PHE A 92 -12.18 -7.52 -1.81
CA PHE A 92 -11.12 -7.83 -2.77
C PHE A 92 -10.31 -9.07 -2.40
N LYS A 93 -10.14 -9.37 -1.10
CA LYS A 93 -9.28 -10.47 -0.65
C LYS A 93 -10.04 -11.75 -0.35
N TYR A 94 -11.28 -11.65 0.13
CA TYR A 94 -12.00 -12.80 0.67
C TYR A 94 -13.30 -13.13 -0.06
N ALA A 95 -13.80 -12.30 -1.00
CA ALA A 95 -15.08 -12.59 -1.67
C ALA A 95 -15.12 -13.95 -2.37
N ASN A 96 -14.09 -14.28 -3.18
CA ASN A 96 -14.02 -15.58 -3.85
C ASN A 96 -13.95 -16.75 -2.86
N PHE A 97 -13.18 -16.60 -1.78
CA PHE A 97 -13.07 -17.60 -0.72
C PHE A 97 -14.41 -17.78 0.02
N MET A 98 -15.11 -16.68 0.35
CA MET A 98 -16.41 -16.72 1.00
C MET A 98 -17.47 -17.35 0.10
N ALA A 99 -17.50 -17.00 -1.19
CA ALA A 99 -18.39 -17.60 -2.17
C ALA A 99 -18.15 -19.11 -2.32
N TYR A 100 -16.88 -19.54 -2.40
CA TYR A 100 -16.52 -20.95 -2.46
C TYR A 100 -17.04 -21.73 -1.24
N ASN A 101 -16.76 -21.25 -0.02
CA ASN A 101 -17.19 -21.94 1.20
C ASN A 101 -18.72 -21.95 1.35
N LEU A 102 -19.39 -20.85 0.98
CA LEU A 102 -20.84 -20.79 1.02
C LEU A 102 -21.48 -21.77 0.04
N ASN A 103 -20.91 -21.93 -1.16
CA ASN A 103 -21.37 -22.91 -2.13
C ASN A 103 -21.21 -24.36 -1.64
N LEU A 104 -20.17 -24.67 -0.87
CA LEU A 104 -20.04 -26.00 -0.24
C LEU A 104 -21.19 -26.27 0.75
N VAL A 105 -21.58 -25.27 1.54
CA VAL A 105 -22.70 -25.37 2.48
C VAL A 105 -24.03 -25.48 1.75
N LEU A 106 -24.26 -24.63 0.73
CA LEU A 106 -25.49 -24.65 -0.08
C LEU A 106 -25.67 -25.99 -0.81
N ALA A 107 -24.59 -26.56 -1.33
CA ALA A 107 -24.61 -27.89 -1.94
C ALA A 107 -25.06 -28.96 -0.92
N GLY A 108 -24.58 -28.88 0.32
CA GLY A 108 -25.04 -29.77 1.40
C GLY A 108 -26.52 -29.61 1.78
N LEU A 109 -27.11 -28.44 1.48
CA LEU A 109 -28.53 -28.14 1.71
C LEU A 109 -29.41 -28.33 0.45
N ASN A 110 -28.86 -28.85 -0.64
CA ASN A 110 -29.51 -28.94 -1.96
C ASN A 110 -30.06 -27.59 -2.47
N MET A 111 -29.41 -26.49 -2.12
CA MET A 111 -29.75 -25.13 -2.56
C MET A 111 -28.93 -24.75 -3.80
N PRO A 112 -29.45 -23.86 -4.68
CA PRO A 112 -28.72 -23.41 -5.86
C PRO A 112 -27.45 -22.65 -5.48
N ALA A 113 -26.38 -22.87 -6.25
CA ALA A 113 -25.10 -22.22 -6.04
C ALA A 113 -25.16 -20.72 -6.38
N ILE A 114 -24.38 -19.93 -5.64
CA ILE A 114 -24.13 -18.52 -5.93
C ILE A 114 -22.95 -18.43 -6.87
N THR A 115 -23.17 -17.83 -8.05
CA THR A 115 -22.11 -17.56 -9.02
C THR A 115 -21.56 -16.15 -8.78
N LEU A 116 -20.25 -16.07 -8.55
CA LEU A 116 -19.52 -14.82 -8.39
C LEU A 116 -18.36 -14.81 -9.38
N ASP A 117 -18.25 -13.75 -10.17
CA ASP A 117 -17.10 -13.56 -11.06
C ASP A 117 -15.81 -13.39 -10.25
N PRO A 118 -14.67 -13.94 -10.71
CA PRO A 118 -13.41 -13.83 -9.98
C PRO A 118 -13.02 -12.39 -9.67
N VAL A 119 -13.10 -12.04 -8.38
CA VAL A 119 -12.67 -10.73 -7.90
C VAL A 119 -11.15 -10.64 -7.97
N HIS A 120 -10.65 -9.72 -8.78
CA HIS A 120 -9.21 -9.46 -8.94
C HIS A 120 -8.67 -8.64 -7.77
N LEU A 121 -7.52 -9.04 -7.24
CA LEU A 121 -6.92 -8.44 -6.05
C LEU A 121 -5.94 -7.32 -6.43
N PRO A 122 -6.16 -6.07 -5.96
CA PRO A 122 -5.22 -4.98 -6.20
C PRO A 122 -3.87 -5.24 -5.54
N ILE A 123 -2.78 -4.99 -6.27
CA ILE A 123 -1.43 -5.03 -5.69
C ILE A 123 -1.35 -4.09 -4.48
N GLY A 124 -0.90 -4.63 -3.35
CA GLY A 124 -0.65 -3.83 -2.15
C GLY A 124 -1.89 -3.40 -1.37
N ILE A 125 -3.09 -3.92 -1.70
CA ILE A 125 -4.34 -3.56 -0.98
C ILE A 125 -4.25 -3.69 0.53
N SER A 126 -3.64 -4.77 1.02
CA SER A 126 -3.48 -4.93 2.47
C SER A 126 -2.64 -3.80 3.07
N PHE A 127 -1.54 -3.40 2.42
CA PHE A 127 -0.63 -2.38 2.95
C PHE A 127 -1.29 -1.01 2.97
N PHE A 128 -1.84 -0.53 1.85
CA PHE A 128 -2.44 0.80 1.83
C PHE A 128 -3.69 0.88 2.73
N THR A 129 -4.45 -0.21 2.87
CA THR A 129 -5.60 -0.29 3.77
C THR A 129 -5.17 -0.20 5.23
N PHE A 130 -4.17 -0.98 5.66
CA PHE A 130 -3.71 -0.94 7.05
C PHE A 130 -2.97 0.35 7.41
N GLN A 131 -2.26 0.97 6.46
CA GLN A 131 -1.66 2.29 6.66
C GLN A 131 -2.74 3.37 6.83
N ALA A 132 -3.75 3.37 5.97
CA ALA A 132 -4.88 4.30 6.07
C ALA A 132 -5.64 4.11 7.40
N LEU A 133 -5.91 2.86 7.77
CA LEU A 133 -6.56 2.51 9.03
C LEU A 133 -5.73 2.94 10.25
N SER A 134 -4.43 2.66 10.27
CA SER A 134 -3.52 3.11 11.34
C SER A 134 -3.59 4.62 11.49
N TYR A 135 -3.47 5.36 10.38
CA TYR A 135 -3.52 6.82 10.43
C TYR A 135 -4.86 7.36 10.96
N VAL A 136 -6.00 6.82 10.51
CA VAL A 136 -7.32 7.26 11.01
C VAL A 136 -7.47 6.97 12.50
N VAL A 137 -7.04 5.79 12.96
CA VAL A 137 -7.07 5.41 14.39
C VAL A 137 -6.17 6.33 15.21
N ASP A 138 -4.94 6.60 14.75
CA ASP A 138 -3.98 7.46 15.44
C ASP A 138 -4.52 8.90 15.55
N VAL A 139 -5.16 9.44 14.49
CA VAL A 139 -5.83 10.75 14.53
C VAL A 139 -7.02 10.74 15.50
N TYR A 140 -7.82 9.67 15.49
CA TYR A 140 -8.93 9.53 16.44
C TYR A 140 -8.44 9.51 17.89
N ARG A 141 -7.34 8.82 18.18
CA ARG A 141 -6.71 8.75 19.51
C ARG A 141 -5.98 10.03 19.91
N ARG A 142 -5.75 10.94 18.96
CA ARG A 142 -4.92 12.15 19.12
C ARG A 142 -3.44 11.84 19.33
N ASP A 143 -2.99 10.66 18.90
CA ASP A 143 -1.58 10.25 18.96
C ASP A 143 -0.76 11.01 17.89
N VAL A 144 -1.40 11.39 16.79
CA VAL A 144 -0.81 12.23 15.73
C VAL A 144 -1.75 13.37 15.35
N PRO A 145 -1.22 14.56 15.00
CA PRO A 145 -2.04 15.64 14.46
C PRO A 145 -2.56 15.27 13.06
N VAL A 146 -3.76 15.73 12.70
CA VAL A 146 -4.30 15.52 11.37
C VAL A 146 -3.42 16.21 10.31
N GLN A 147 -3.12 15.49 9.23
CA GLN A 147 -2.43 16.05 8.09
C GLN A 147 -3.39 16.96 7.29
N LYS A 148 -2.92 18.18 6.99
CA LYS A 148 -3.69 19.20 6.26
C LYS A 148 -3.38 19.22 4.76
N LYS A 149 -2.29 18.59 4.35
CA LYS A 149 -1.87 18.50 2.94
C LYS A 149 -2.22 17.12 2.39
N PHE A 150 -3.15 17.06 1.45
CA PHE A 150 -3.52 15.82 0.79
C PHE A 150 -2.32 15.09 0.17
N VAL A 151 -1.40 15.83 -0.45
CA VAL A 151 -0.18 15.28 -1.07
C VAL A 151 0.69 14.53 -0.05
N ASP A 152 0.75 14.99 1.20
CA ASP A 152 1.61 14.38 2.22
C ASP A 152 1.01 13.05 2.71
N ILE A 153 -0.32 12.98 2.88
CA ILE A 153 -0.99 11.72 3.24
C ILE A 153 -1.02 10.74 2.07
N ALA A 154 -1.21 11.25 0.85
CA ALA A 154 -1.18 10.44 -0.36
C ALA A 154 0.21 9.88 -0.59
N LEU A 155 1.27 10.67 -0.37
CA LEU A 155 2.65 10.18 -0.41
C LEU A 155 2.90 9.13 0.67
N TYR A 156 2.47 9.36 1.92
CA TYR A 156 2.59 8.37 2.99
C TYR A 156 2.02 7.04 2.55
N ILE A 157 0.78 7.02 2.07
CA ILE A 157 0.10 5.76 1.76
C ILE A 157 0.68 5.14 0.50
N SER A 158 0.95 5.94 -0.55
CA SER A 158 1.31 5.42 -1.87
C SER A 158 2.81 5.18 -2.10
N LEU A 159 3.73 5.58 -1.22
CA LEU A 159 5.18 5.54 -1.53
C LEU A 159 5.66 4.18 -2.09
N PHE A 160 6.14 4.15 -3.33
CA PHE A 160 6.42 2.88 -4.05
C PHE A 160 7.34 1.87 -3.36
N PRO A 161 8.42 2.25 -2.63
CA PRO A 161 9.33 1.29 -2.02
C PRO A 161 8.71 0.42 -0.92
N GLN A 162 7.60 0.86 -0.30
CA GLN A 162 7.08 0.20 0.90
C GLN A 162 5.87 -0.70 0.65
N LEU A 163 5.07 -0.43 -0.40
CA LEU A 163 3.67 -0.86 -0.48
C LEU A 163 3.50 -2.31 -0.97
N ILE A 164 4.57 -2.94 -1.47
CA ILE A 164 4.51 -4.33 -1.97
C ILE A 164 4.99 -5.34 -0.92
N ALA A 165 6.01 -5.00 -0.12
CA ALA A 165 6.68 -6.00 0.74
C ALA A 165 7.39 -5.41 1.98
N GLY A 166 7.14 -4.15 2.35
CA GLY A 166 7.70 -3.56 3.57
C GLY A 166 6.90 -3.91 4.82
N PRO A 167 7.43 -3.72 6.05
CA PRO A 167 6.58 -3.71 7.24
C PRO A 167 5.51 -2.60 7.12
N ILE A 168 4.36 -2.78 7.76
CA ILE A 168 3.32 -1.74 7.79
C ILE A 168 3.86 -0.55 8.59
N VAL A 169 4.34 0.47 7.87
CA VAL A 169 4.88 1.70 8.46
C VAL A 169 3.75 2.56 9.02
N ARG A 170 3.87 3.01 10.28
CA ARG A 170 2.92 3.94 10.88
C ARG A 170 3.22 5.37 10.48
N TYR A 171 2.19 6.20 10.39
CA TYR A 171 2.35 7.61 10.01
C TYR A 171 3.23 8.37 11.01
N SER A 172 3.13 8.07 12.31
CA SER A 172 3.95 8.65 13.38
C SER A 172 5.46 8.55 13.09
N ASP A 173 5.89 7.43 12.51
CA ASP A 173 7.31 7.10 12.35
C ASP A 173 7.93 7.92 11.22
N ILE A 174 7.13 8.33 10.24
CA ILE A 174 7.60 9.01 9.03
C ILE A 174 7.08 10.44 8.85
N ALA A 175 6.13 10.90 9.67
CA ALA A 175 5.52 12.23 9.53
C ALA A 175 6.57 13.36 9.47
N ARG A 176 7.62 13.24 10.29
CA ARG A 176 8.76 14.18 10.27
C ARG A 176 9.55 14.07 8.98
N GLU A 177 9.80 12.87 8.47
CA GLU A 177 10.56 12.67 7.23
C GLU A 177 9.78 13.09 5.97
N ILE A 178 8.45 13.05 5.99
CA ILE A 178 7.63 13.56 4.88
C ILE A 178 7.77 15.08 4.72
N THR A 179 7.94 15.79 5.84
CA THR A 179 8.00 17.26 5.87
C THR A 179 9.44 17.78 5.79
N LYS A 180 10.38 17.13 6.47
CA LYS A 180 11.80 17.52 6.53
C LYS A 180 12.70 16.32 6.30
N ARG A 181 13.36 16.29 5.14
CA ARG A 181 14.28 15.22 4.73
C ARG A 181 15.74 15.65 4.87
N SER A 182 16.59 14.71 5.24
CA SER A 182 18.04 14.82 5.09
C SER A 182 18.54 13.77 4.12
N ALA A 183 19.14 14.23 3.02
CA ALA A 183 19.83 13.39 2.05
C ALA A 183 21.34 13.67 2.17
N THR A 184 22.04 12.80 2.89
CA THR A 184 23.51 12.85 3.01
C THR A 184 24.12 11.76 2.12
N LEU A 185 25.37 11.96 1.71
CA LEU A 185 26.10 10.96 0.92
C LEU A 185 26.22 9.62 1.67
N GLU A 186 26.35 9.67 3.00
CA GLU A 186 26.36 8.49 3.87
C GLU A 186 25.04 7.71 3.79
N LYS A 187 23.89 8.39 3.93
CA LYS A 187 22.57 7.76 3.79
C LYS A 187 22.35 7.18 2.40
N PHE A 188 22.80 7.90 1.36
CA PHE A 188 22.71 7.43 -0.02
C PHE A 188 23.53 6.15 -0.22
N SER A 189 24.78 6.15 0.23
CA SER A 189 25.68 4.99 0.13
C SER A 189 25.14 3.79 0.91
N TYR A 190 24.60 4.03 2.12
CA TYR A 190 23.92 3.01 2.91
C TYR A 190 22.71 2.43 2.17
N GLY A 191 21.86 3.28 1.60
CA GLY A 191 20.69 2.88 0.81
C GLY A 191 21.07 2.02 -0.40
N THR A 192 22.07 2.45 -1.18
CA THR A 192 22.59 1.69 -2.34
C THR A 192 23.11 0.32 -1.91
N ARG A 193 23.90 0.24 -0.83
CA ARG A 193 24.40 -1.04 -0.29
C ARG A 193 23.24 -1.96 0.13
N ARG A 194 22.24 -1.43 0.83
CA ARG A 194 21.05 -2.20 1.26
C ARG A 194 20.26 -2.71 0.07
N PHE A 195 20.09 -1.89 -0.97
CA PHE A 195 19.41 -2.25 -2.19
C PHE A 195 20.13 -3.37 -2.95
N ILE A 196 21.44 -3.24 -3.18
CA ILE A 196 22.25 -4.25 -3.88
C ILE A 196 22.24 -5.59 -3.14
N ILE A 197 22.44 -5.57 -1.81
CA ILE A 197 22.40 -6.80 -1.00
C ILE A 197 21.01 -7.44 -1.05
N GLY A 198 19.94 -6.66 -0.95
CA GLY A 198 18.56 -7.14 -1.04
C GLY A 198 18.26 -7.76 -2.41
N LEU A 199 18.70 -7.09 -3.48
CA LEU A 199 18.55 -7.57 -4.86
C LEU A 199 19.30 -8.89 -5.06
N GLY A 200 20.55 -8.98 -4.58
CA GLY A 200 21.33 -10.22 -4.62
C GLY A 200 20.65 -11.37 -3.88
N LYS A 201 20.16 -11.13 -2.65
CA LYS A 201 19.39 -12.12 -1.89
C LYS A 201 18.13 -12.57 -2.63
N LYS A 202 17.41 -11.66 -3.29
CA LYS A 202 16.19 -11.99 -4.04
C LYS A 202 16.50 -12.78 -5.31
N MET A 203 17.41 -12.28 -6.15
CA MET A 203 17.65 -12.84 -7.48
C MET A 203 18.52 -14.11 -7.45
N ILE A 204 19.56 -14.14 -6.61
CA ILE A 204 20.54 -15.25 -6.60
C ILE A 204 20.09 -16.37 -5.65
N LEU A 205 19.54 -16.02 -4.48
CA LEU A 205 19.18 -17.05 -3.48
C LEU A 205 17.71 -17.39 -3.56
N ALA A 206 16.82 -16.43 -3.30
CA ALA A 206 15.40 -16.72 -3.12
C ALA A 206 14.73 -17.21 -4.42
N ASN A 207 15.05 -16.62 -5.57
CA ASN A 207 14.46 -17.05 -6.83
C ASN A 207 14.98 -18.44 -7.25
N SER A 208 16.29 -18.71 -7.16
CA SER A 208 16.85 -20.02 -7.48
C SER A 208 16.35 -21.12 -6.56
N MET A 209 16.24 -20.85 -5.24
CA MET A 209 15.62 -21.81 -4.31
C MET A 209 14.12 -21.98 -4.55
N GLY A 210 13.42 -20.89 -4.91
CA GLY A 210 12.01 -20.93 -5.26
C GLY A 210 11.73 -21.84 -6.44
N GLU A 211 12.54 -21.74 -7.51
CA GLU A 211 12.40 -22.59 -8.70
C GLU A 211 12.56 -24.08 -8.36
N VAL A 212 13.55 -24.43 -7.53
CA VAL A 212 13.74 -25.83 -7.06
C VAL A 212 12.55 -26.28 -6.21
N ALA A 213 12.06 -25.43 -5.30
CA ALA A 213 10.92 -25.75 -4.44
C ALA A 213 9.64 -25.97 -5.27
N ASP A 214 9.39 -25.11 -6.26
CA ASP A 214 8.24 -25.21 -7.15
C ASP A 214 8.25 -26.53 -7.93
N GLN A 215 9.43 -26.98 -8.41
CA GLN A 215 9.57 -28.27 -9.08
C GLN A 215 9.24 -29.45 -8.15
N VAL A 216 9.69 -29.40 -6.89
CA VAL A 216 9.44 -30.46 -5.91
C VAL A 216 7.95 -30.52 -5.54
N MET A 217 7.28 -29.37 -5.38
CA MET A 217 5.86 -29.30 -4.99
C MET A 217 4.90 -29.84 -6.05
N VAL A 218 5.34 -29.96 -7.31
CA VAL A 218 4.53 -30.50 -8.42
C VAL A 218 4.70 -32.02 -8.56
N LEU A 219 5.66 -32.63 -7.87
CA LEU A 219 5.82 -34.09 -7.89
C LEU A 219 4.64 -34.76 -7.18
N PRO A 220 4.06 -35.83 -7.75
CA PRO A 220 3.04 -36.62 -7.06
C PRO A 220 3.62 -37.24 -5.78
N ALA A 221 2.79 -37.28 -4.74
CA ALA A 221 3.13 -37.83 -3.43
C ALA A 221 3.36 -39.34 -3.44
#